data_AF-A0A850NW98-F1
#
_entry.id   AF-A0A850NW98-F1
#
_cell.length_a   1.000
_cell.length_b   1.000
_cell.length_c   1.000
_cell.angle_alpha   90.00
_cell.angle_beta   90.00
_cell.angle_gamma   90.00
#
_symmetry.space_group_name_H-M   'P 1'
#
loop_
_entity.id
_entity.type
_entity.pdbx_description
1 polymer ?
#
loop_
_entity_poly.entity_id
_entity_poly.type
_entity_poly.pdbx_seq_one_letter_code
_entity_poly.pdbx_strand_id
1 'polypeptide(L)'
;DRHRAPHQAARIGRLLIARDTARLWSARAADAADGSDAGEVVATVNLARIAVEQACLEAIVLVQRGIGLAAFAEGARIERLLRDLATYLRQPAPDETLHEAALWFADHAQASARC
;
A
#
# COMPACT_ATOMS: atom_id res chain seq x y z
N ASP A 1 8.67 -30.35 2.62
CA ASP A 1 7.40 -29.62 2.56
C ASP A 1 7.53 -28.26 3.26
N ARG A 2 8.05 -27.24 2.55
CA ARG A 2 8.43 -25.94 3.16
C ARG A 2 7.22 -25.05 3.47
N HIS A 3 6.08 -25.29 2.82
CA HIS A 3 4.84 -24.52 2.99
C HIS A 3 4.13 -24.80 4.33
N ARG A 4 4.41 -25.92 4.99
CA ARG A 4 3.83 -26.29 6.30
C ARG A 4 4.62 -25.80 7.52
N ALA A 5 5.78 -25.18 7.35
CA ALA A 5 6.50 -24.60 8.49
C ALA A 5 5.67 -23.41 9.05
N PRO A 6 5.34 -23.37 10.35
CA PRO A 6 4.46 -22.35 10.94
C PRO A 6 4.84 -20.90 10.58
N HIS A 7 6.14 -20.64 10.46
CA HIS A 7 6.66 -19.31 10.06
C HIS A 7 6.35 -18.93 8.61
N GLN A 8 6.24 -19.90 7.69
CA GLN A 8 5.85 -19.64 6.31
C GLN A 8 4.36 -19.36 6.19
N ALA A 9 3.51 -20.12 6.88
CA ALA A 9 2.08 -19.85 6.93
C ALA A 9 1.77 -18.46 7.51
N ALA A 10 2.47 -18.05 8.58
CA ALA A 10 2.34 -16.72 9.15
C ALA A 10 2.76 -15.61 8.17
N ARG A 11 3.84 -15.80 7.41
CA ARG A 11 4.28 -14.85 6.37
C ARG A 11 3.24 -14.72 5.26
N ILE A 12 2.67 -15.82 4.81
CA ILE A 12 1.60 -15.82 3.81
C ILE A 12 0.38 -15.07 4.34
N GLY A 13 -0.02 -15.30 5.60
CA GLY A 13 -1.12 -14.56 6.22
C GLY A 13 -0.89 -13.05 6.21
N ARG A 14 0.30 -12.58 6.60
CA ARG A 14 0.65 -11.15 6.54
C ARG A 14 0.70 -10.61 5.12
N LEU A 15 1.19 -11.40 4.16
CA LEU A 15 1.22 -11.02 2.75
C LEU A 15 -0.19 -10.83 2.19
N LEU A 16 -1.14 -11.69 2.60
CA LEU A 16 -2.54 -11.56 2.23
C LEU A 16 -3.16 -10.28 2.80
N ILE A 17 -2.86 -9.95 4.06
CA ILE A 17 -3.30 -8.68 4.68
C ILE A 17 -2.75 -7.49 3.89
N ALA A 18 -1.45 -7.45 3.63
CA ALA A 18 -0.84 -6.36 2.88
C ALA A 18 -1.46 -6.20 1.48
N ARG A 19 -1.63 -7.31 0.75
CA ARG A 19 -2.27 -7.32 -0.57
C ARG A 19 -3.71 -6.78 -0.51
N ASP A 20 -4.50 -7.21 0.45
CA ASP A 20 -5.88 -6.78 0.57
C ASP A 20 -5.98 -5.33 1.03
N THR A 21 -5.08 -4.85 1.90
CA THR A 21 -4.95 -3.42 2.24
C THR A 21 -4.72 -2.58 0.99
N ALA A 22 -3.73 -2.94 0.15
CA ALA A 22 -3.46 -2.19 -1.08
C ALA A 22 -4.66 -2.20 -2.04
N ARG A 23 -5.35 -3.36 -2.17
CA ARG A 23 -6.54 -3.50 -3.02
C ARG A 23 -7.68 -2.60 -2.53
N LEU A 24 -7.97 -2.62 -1.23
CA LEU A 24 -9.10 -1.89 -0.64
C LEU A 24 -8.87 -0.38 -0.71
N TRP A 25 -7.65 0.10 -0.48
CA TRP A 25 -7.32 1.52 -0.64
C TRP A 25 -7.39 1.97 -2.11
N SER A 26 -6.95 1.14 -3.04
CA SER A 26 -7.08 1.43 -4.48
C SER A 26 -8.55 1.51 -4.91
N ALA A 27 -9.39 0.60 -4.41
CA ALA A 27 -10.83 0.63 -4.67
C ALA A 27 -11.47 1.88 -4.08
N ARG A 28 -11.14 2.24 -2.82
CA ARG A 28 -11.64 3.46 -2.18
C ARG A 28 -11.29 4.73 -2.97
N ALA A 29 -10.07 4.81 -3.51
CA ALA A 29 -9.67 5.94 -4.35
C ALA A 29 -10.45 6.01 -5.67
N ALA A 30 -10.76 4.85 -6.28
CA ALA A 30 -11.61 4.79 -7.46
C ALA A 30 -13.05 5.22 -7.14
N ASP A 31 -13.63 4.70 -6.05
CA ASP A 31 -14.99 5.04 -5.62
C ASP A 31 -15.11 6.56 -5.33
N ALA A 32 -14.10 7.16 -4.70
CA ALA A 32 -14.08 8.60 -4.47
C ALA A 32 -14.06 9.38 -5.79
N ALA A 33 -13.26 8.94 -6.78
CA ALA A 33 -13.16 9.60 -8.08
C ALA A 33 -14.50 9.63 -8.85
N ASP A 34 -15.40 8.68 -8.58
CA ASP A 34 -16.71 8.59 -9.23
C ASP A 34 -17.80 9.40 -8.51
N GLY A 35 -17.67 9.64 -7.20
CA GLY A 35 -18.78 10.10 -6.34
C GLY A 35 -18.53 11.33 -5.49
N SER A 36 -17.29 11.80 -5.36
CA SER A 36 -16.91 12.86 -4.43
C SER A 36 -16.52 14.17 -5.12
N ASP A 37 -16.45 15.27 -4.36
CA ASP A 37 -15.90 16.52 -4.85
C ASP A 37 -14.38 16.43 -5.07
N ALA A 38 -13.84 17.33 -5.90
CA ALA A 38 -12.43 17.28 -6.30
C ALA A 38 -11.45 17.32 -5.11
N GLY A 39 -11.79 18.01 -4.02
CA GLY A 39 -10.95 18.07 -2.82
C GLY A 39 -10.89 16.72 -2.12
N GLU A 40 -12.05 16.08 -1.90
CA GLU A 40 -12.12 14.75 -1.28
C GLU A 40 -11.44 13.68 -2.14
N VAL A 41 -11.57 13.77 -3.47
CA VAL A 41 -10.89 12.88 -4.41
C VAL A 41 -9.38 12.97 -4.21
N VAL A 42 -8.81 14.18 -4.23
CA VAL A 42 -7.36 14.39 -4.06
C VAL A 42 -6.91 13.90 -2.69
N ALA A 43 -7.63 14.25 -1.62
CA ALA A 43 -7.28 13.83 -0.26
C ALA A 43 -7.33 12.29 -0.11
N THR A 44 -8.35 11.64 -0.67
CA THR A 44 -8.49 10.17 -0.62
C THR A 44 -7.42 9.46 -1.43
N VAL A 45 -7.10 9.96 -2.63
CA VAL A 45 -6.00 9.42 -3.45
C VAL A 45 -4.66 9.56 -2.73
N ASN A 46 -4.43 10.68 -2.06
CA ASN A 46 -3.22 10.90 -1.27
C ASN A 46 -3.09 9.89 -0.12
N LEU A 47 -4.16 9.62 0.64
CA LEU A 47 -4.16 8.56 1.66
C LEU A 47 -3.92 7.17 1.04
N ALA A 48 -4.61 6.87 -0.06
CA ALA A 48 -4.50 5.58 -0.73
C ALA A 48 -3.07 5.32 -1.24
N ARG A 49 -2.40 6.34 -1.79
CA ARG A 49 -1.01 6.26 -2.25
C ARG A 49 -0.07 5.82 -1.14
N ILE A 50 -0.17 6.44 0.04
CA ILE A 50 0.66 6.10 1.21
C ILE A 50 0.35 4.69 1.72
N ALA A 51 -0.93 4.33 1.83
CA ALA A 51 -1.33 3.02 2.33
C ALA A 51 -0.90 1.87 1.39
N VAL A 52 -1.02 2.07 0.08
CA VAL A 52 -0.54 1.12 -0.94
C VAL A 52 0.97 0.99 -0.87
N GLU A 53 1.70 2.09 -0.73
CA GLU A 53 3.16 2.06 -0.60
C GLU A 53 3.62 1.23 0.59
N GLN A 54 3.06 1.51 1.78
CA GLN A 54 3.38 0.79 3.02
C GLN A 54 3.10 -0.71 2.88
N ALA A 55 1.93 -1.06 2.34
CA ALA A 55 1.55 -2.45 2.12
C ALA A 55 2.49 -3.17 1.15
N CYS A 56 2.88 -2.53 0.05
CA CYS A 56 3.79 -3.11 -0.92
C CYS A 56 5.22 -3.25 -0.37
N LEU A 57 5.71 -2.30 0.44
CA LEU A 57 7.00 -2.42 1.14
C LEU A 57 7.01 -3.60 2.11
N GLU A 58 5.92 -3.79 2.87
CA GLU A 58 5.77 -4.97 3.74
C GLU A 58 5.78 -6.28 2.93
N ALA A 59 5.04 -6.31 1.81
CA ALA A 59 4.98 -7.47 0.92
C ALA A 59 6.37 -7.86 0.39
N ILE A 60 7.20 -6.88 -0.02
CA ILE A 60 8.58 -7.13 -0.47
C ILE A 60 9.38 -7.87 0.61
N VAL A 61 9.34 -7.37 1.85
CA VAL A 61 10.06 -7.97 2.99
C VAL A 61 9.58 -9.38 3.29
N LEU A 62 8.26 -9.61 3.28
CA LEU A 62 7.66 -10.92 3.55
C LEU A 62 8.05 -11.95 2.48
N VAL A 63 8.03 -11.56 1.21
CA VAL A 63 8.40 -12.41 0.08
C VAL A 63 9.88 -12.78 0.14
N GLN A 64 10.77 -11.80 0.36
CA GLN A 64 12.21 -12.05 0.49
C GLN A 64 12.52 -13.00 1.65
N ARG A 65 11.88 -12.81 2.82
CA ARG A 65 12.04 -13.71 3.99
C ARG A 65 11.40 -15.09 3.76
N GLY A 66 10.37 -15.17 2.94
CA GLY A 66 9.69 -16.42 2.62
C GLY A 66 10.49 -17.30 1.68
N ILE A 67 11.06 -16.71 0.63
CA ILE A 67 11.81 -17.41 -0.42
C ILE A 67 13.29 -17.60 -0.02
N GLY A 68 13.86 -16.66 0.74
CA GLY A 68 15.27 -16.66 1.12
C GLY A 68 16.18 -16.21 -0.03
N LEU A 69 17.44 -16.68 -0.03
CA LEU A 69 18.47 -16.23 -0.97
C LEU A 69 18.06 -16.32 -2.45
N ALA A 70 17.23 -17.29 -2.82
CA ALA A 70 16.73 -17.45 -4.19
C ALA A 70 15.87 -16.27 -4.69
N ALA A 71 15.36 -15.40 -3.79
CA ALA A 71 14.63 -14.19 -4.16
C ALA A 71 15.52 -13.12 -4.83
N PHE A 72 16.85 -13.25 -4.69
CA PHE A 72 17.85 -12.32 -5.20
C PHE A 72 18.66 -12.92 -6.36
N ALA A 73 18.30 -14.12 -6.82
CA ALA A 73 18.97 -14.74 -7.95
C ALA A 73 18.73 -13.88 -9.20
N GLU A 74 19.81 -13.39 -9.79
CA GLU A 74 19.77 -12.57 -11.00
C GLU A 74 18.99 -13.30 -12.10
N GLY A 75 18.08 -12.60 -12.76
CA GLY A 75 17.25 -13.17 -13.81
C GLY A 75 16.06 -14.00 -13.31
N ALA A 76 15.89 -14.19 -12.00
CA ALA A 76 14.66 -14.77 -11.46
C ALA A 76 13.47 -13.82 -11.67
N ARG A 77 12.29 -14.38 -11.99
CA ARG A 77 11.07 -13.57 -12.18
C ARG A 77 10.73 -12.76 -10.92
N ILE A 78 10.89 -13.36 -9.74
CA ILE A 78 10.54 -12.69 -8.49
C ILE A 78 11.48 -11.53 -8.19
N GLU A 79 12.76 -11.68 -8.51
CA GLU A 79 13.77 -10.65 -8.33
C GLU A 79 13.41 -9.41 -9.18
N ARG A 80 13.04 -9.60 -10.46
CA ARG A 80 12.55 -8.52 -11.32
C ARG A 80 11.31 -7.84 -10.77
N LEU A 81 10.29 -8.62 -10.38
CA LEU A 81 9.03 -8.07 -9.84
C LEU A 81 9.27 -7.22 -8.59
N LEU A 82 10.12 -7.69 -7.67
CA LEU A 82 10.43 -6.95 -6.43
C LEU A 82 11.22 -5.68 -6.72
N ARG A 83 12.16 -5.71 -7.67
CA ARG A 83 12.93 -4.54 -8.07
C ARG A 83 12.04 -3.49 -8.70
N ASP A 84 11.23 -3.88 -9.68
CA ASP A 84 10.35 -2.97 -10.40
C ASP A 84 9.34 -2.34 -9.45
N LEU A 85 8.74 -3.15 -8.56
CA LEU A 85 7.86 -2.65 -7.50
C LEU A 85 8.60 -1.65 -6.61
N ALA A 86 9.78 -1.99 -6.08
CA ALA A 86 10.56 -1.10 -5.23
C ALA A 86 10.90 0.23 -5.92
N THR A 87 11.12 0.21 -7.24
CA THR A 87 11.29 1.44 -8.04
C THR A 87 9.99 2.25 -8.10
N TYR A 88 8.85 1.62 -8.39
CA TYR A 88 7.55 2.30 -8.44
C TYR A 88 7.15 2.94 -7.10
N LEU A 89 7.54 2.33 -5.99
CA LEU A 89 7.21 2.84 -4.64
C LEU A 89 7.97 4.10 -4.24
N ARG A 90 8.98 4.55 -5.01
CA ARG A 90 9.73 5.80 -4.74
C ARG A 90 8.99 7.05 -5.21
N GLN A 91 7.70 7.13 -4.92
CA GLN A 91 6.87 8.28 -5.27
C GLN A 91 7.33 9.53 -4.48
N PRO A 92 7.23 10.73 -5.07
CA PRO A 92 7.71 11.96 -4.43
C PRO A 92 6.87 12.38 -3.22
N ALA A 93 7.52 13.14 -2.32
CA ALA A 93 6.92 13.90 -1.22
C ALA A 93 5.81 13.17 -0.42
N PRO A 94 6.08 11.97 0.16
CA PRO A 94 5.06 11.23 0.89
C PRO A 94 4.54 11.98 2.12
N ASP A 95 5.42 12.70 2.83
CA ASP A 95 5.06 13.47 4.03
C ASP A 95 4.12 14.64 3.70
N GLU A 96 4.41 15.39 2.63
CA GLU A 96 3.57 16.49 2.15
C GLU A 96 2.19 15.97 1.73
N THR A 97 2.14 14.87 0.98
CA THR A 97 0.89 14.22 0.58
C THR A 97 0.04 13.77 1.77
N LEU A 98 0.67 13.19 2.79
CA LEU A 98 -0.03 12.80 4.01
C LEU A 98 -0.53 14.02 4.78
N HIS A 99 0.27 15.08 4.84
CA HIS A 99 -0.10 16.35 5.48
C HIS A 99 -1.32 16.99 4.83
N GLU A 100 -1.31 17.18 3.51
CA GLU A 100 -2.42 17.79 2.76
C GLU A 100 -3.72 17.00 2.91
N ALA A 101 -3.64 15.67 2.81
CA ALA A 101 -4.80 14.82 3.03
C ALA A 101 -5.36 14.94 4.46
N ALA A 102 -4.48 14.97 5.46
CA ALA A 102 -4.88 15.09 6.86
C ALA A 102 -5.59 16.43 7.14
N LEU A 103 -5.05 17.55 6.61
CA LEU A 103 -5.68 18.86 6.73
C LEU A 103 -7.07 18.89 6.11
N TRP A 104 -7.21 18.37 4.89
CA TRP A 104 -8.50 18.34 4.20
C TRP A 104 -9.59 17.64 5.03
N PHE A 105 -9.32 16.43 5.52
CA PHE A 105 -10.29 15.68 6.34
C PHE A 105 -10.54 16.33 7.71
N ALA A 106 -9.52 16.91 8.34
CA ALA A 106 -9.67 17.56 9.65
C ALA A 106 -10.59 18.79 9.59
N ASP A 107 -10.48 19.58 8.51
CA ASP A 107 -11.29 20.78 8.31
C ASP A 107 -12.75 20.44 7.95
N HIS A 108 -12.96 19.40 7.13
CA HIS A 108 -14.30 19.00 6.66
C HIS A 108 -15.05 18.10 7.64
N ALA A 109 -14.35 17.36 8.52
CA ALA A 109 -14.98 16.64 9.63
C ALA A 109 -15.61 17.61 10.64
N GLN A 110 -14.96 18.75 10.90
CA GLN A 110 -15.48 19.79 11.78
C GLN A 110 -16.69 20.52 11.20
N ALA A 111 -16.78 20.63 9.87
CA ALA A 111 -17.94 21.23 9.20
C ALA A 111 -19.20 20.35 9.36
N SER A 112 -19.07 19.02 9.22
CA SER A 112 -20.20 18.09 9.43
C SER A 112 -20.65 17.97 10.89
N ALA A 113 -19.76 18.21 11.86
CA ALA A 113 -20.08 18.12 13.29
C ALA A 113 -20.71 19.41 13.87
N ARG A 114 -20.69 20.51 13.12
CA ARG A 114 -21.27 21.81 13.51
C ARG A 114 -22.68 22.05 12.95
N CYS A 115 -23.16 21.18 12.07
CA CYS A 115 -24.54 21.17 11.55
C CYS A 115 -25.40 20.20 12.35
#